data_AF-A0A922MWL8-F1
#
_entry.id   AF-A0A922MWL8-F1
#
_cell.length_a   1.000
_cell.length_b   1.000
_cell.length_c   1.000
_cell.angle_alpha   90.00
_cell.angle_beta   90.00
_cell.angle_gamma   90.00
#
_symmetry.space_group_name_H-M   'P 1'
#
loop_
_entity.id
_entity.type
_entity.pdbx_description
1 polymer ?
#
loop_
_entity_poly.entity_id
_entity_poly.type
_entity_poly.pdbx_seq_one_letter_code
_entity_poly.pdbx_strand_id
1 'polypeptide(L)' 'MFLAPSPVIPSSSASHAKYEYKYEVSDHQTGDRKSHWESRDGDKVRGVYTLYEPDGALRTVEYTADAVHG' A
#
# COMPACT_ATOMS: atom_id res chain seq x y z
N MET A 1 -32.35 -25.64 -30.84
CA MET A 1 -31.48 -25.65 -29.65
C MET A 1 -30.09 -25.25 -30.10
N PHE A 2 -29.63 -24.03 -29.78
CA PHE A 2 -28.27 -23.56 -30.04
C PHE A 2 -27.84 -22.73 -28.83
N LEU A 3 -26.84 -23.21 -28.08
CA LEU A 3 -26.23 -22.47 -26.99
C LEU A 3 -25.32 -21.41 -27.61
N ALA A 4 -25.52 -20.13 -27.27
CA ALA A 4 -24.57 -19.08 -27.64
C ALA A 4 -23.25 -19.33 -26.88
N PRO A 5 -22.08 -19.11 -27.52
CA PRO A 5 -20.81 -19.23 -26.82
C PRO A 5 -20.77 -18.21 -25.67
N SER A 6 -20.43 -18.68 -24.47
CA SER A 6 -20.21 -17.81 -23.32
C SER A 6 -19.11 -16.79 -23.66
N PRO A 7 -19.26 -15.51 -23.26
CA PRO A 7 -18.20 -14.54 -23.44
C PRO A 7 -16.96 -15.03 -22.70
N VAL A 8 -15.88 -15.29 -23.45
CA VAL A 8 -14.55 -15.45 -22.86
C VAL A 8 -14.17 -14.07 -22.35
N ILE A 9 -14.39 -13.83 -21.05
CA ILE A 9 -13.81 -12.68 -20.38
C ILE A 9 -12.30 -12.94 -20.48
N PRO A 10 -11.51 -12.12 -21.20
CA PRO A 10 -10.07 -12.24 -21.10
C PRO A 10 -9.75 -12.10 -19.62
N SER A 11 -9.25 -13.17 -19.01
CA SER A 11 -8.70 -13.15 -17.66
C SER A 11 -7.78 -11.95 -17.65
N SER A 12 -8.20 -10.88 -16.97
CA SER A 12 -7.38 -9.72 -16.72
C SER A 12 -6.05 -10.29 -16.25
N SER A 13 -5.01 -10.16 -17.08
CA SER A 13 -3.67 -10.15 -16.56
C SER A 13 -3.71 -8.98 -15.59
N ALA A 14 -3.95 -9.25 -14.30
CA ALA A 14 -3.73 -8.28 -13.25
C ALA A 14 -2.32 -7.78 -13.54
N SER A 15 -2.24 -6.56 -14.06
CA SER A 15 -0.97 -6.00 -14.49
C SER A 15 -0.09 -6.09 -13.26
N HIS A 16 1.08 -6.69 -13.40
CA HIS A 16 1.99 -6.90 -12.29
C HIS A 16 2.44 -5.52 -11.78
N ALA A 17 1.63 -4.97 -10.86
CA ALA A 17 1.73 -3.59 -10.44
C ALA A 17 2.97 -3.49 -9.58
N LYS A 18 3.88 -2.60 -9.98
CA LYS A 18 5.13 -2.39 -9.28
C LYS A 18 5.35 -0.92 -9.06
N TYR A 19 5.47 -0.55 -7.80
CA TYR A 19 5.81 0.80 -7.40
C TYR A 19 6.58 0.81 -6.09
N GLU A 20 7.25 1.91 -5.86
CA GLU A 20 7.84 2.25 -4.58
C GLU A 20 7.75 3.76 -4.41
N TYR A 21 7.31 4.21 -3.23
CA TYR A 21 7.29 5.62 -2.91
C TYR A 21 7.61 5.86 -1.44
N LYS A 22 8.03 7.09 -1.16
CA LYS A 22 8.23 7.59 0.20
C LYS A 22 7.88 9.05 0.28
N TYR A 23 7.42 9.47 1.45
CA TYR A 23 7.30 10.87 1.79
C TYR A 23 7.59 11.08 3.27
N GLU A 24 7.89 12.33 3.60
CA GLU A 24 8.14 12.78 4.96
C GLU A 24 7.51 14.15 5.14
N VAL A 25 6.95 14.38 6.33
CA VAL A 25 6.53 15.69 6.82
C VAL A 25 7.37 15.98 8.05
N SER A 26 8.02 17.15 8.06
CA SER A 26 8.75 17.67 9.21
C SER A 26 8.41 19.16 9.35
N ASP A 27 7.26 19.43 9.95
CA ASP A 27 6.76 20.78 10.18
C ASP A 27 6.91 21.15 11.66
N HIS A 28 7.87 22.03 11.95
CA HIS A 28 8.12 22.53 13.31
C HIS A 28 7.05 23.52 13.81
N GLN A 29 6.29 24.15 12.92
CA GLN A 29 5.25 25.11 13.31
C GLN A 29 4.02 24.39 13.84
N THR A 30 3.59 23.34 13.15
CA THR A 30 2.44 22.51 13.58
C THR A 30 2.84 21.36 14.50
N GLY A 31 4.13 21.01 14.52
CA GLY A 31 4.65 19.84 15.24
C GLY A 31 4.44 18.53 14.48
N ASP A 32 3.91 18.57 13.25
CA ASP A 32 3.70 17.36 12.46
C ASP A 32 5.03 16.77 12.00
N ARG A 33 5.37 15.60 12.56
CA ARG A 33 6.53 14.82 12.13
C ARG A 33 6.11 13.38 11.88
N LYS A 34 6.09 13.00 10.61
CA LYS A 34 5.69 11.67 10.15
C LYS A 34 6.46 11.27 8.90
N SER A 35 6.63 9.97 8.70
CA SER A 35 7.16 9.44 7.44
C SER A 35 6.41 8.20 7.01
N HIS A 36 6.42 7.94 5.71
CA HIS A 36 5.80 6.78 5.12
C HIS A 36 6.66 6.26 3.98
N TRP A 37 6.80 4.94 3.90
CA TRP A 37 7.38 4.24 2.76
C TRP A 37 6.50 3.04 2.44
N GLU A 38 6.24 2.82 1.15
CA GLU A 38 5.50 1.65 0.67
C GLU A 38 6.12 1.13 -0.63
N SER A 39 6.16 -0.19 -0.74
CA SER A 39 6.55 -0.91 -1.94
C SER A 39 5.49 -1.96 -2.29
N ARG A 40 5.13 -2.00 -3.57
CA ARG A 40 4.27 -3.03 -4.14
C ARG A 40 5.01 -3.81 -5.21
N ASP A 41 4.86 -5.12 -5.18
CA ASP A 41 5.31 -6.03 -6.24
C ASP A 41 4.20 -7.07 -6.52
N GLY A 42 3.44 -6.84 -7.58
CA GLY A 42 2.25 -7.63 -7.90
C GLY A 42 1.16 -7.46 -6.85
N ASP A 43 0.80 -8.56 -6.18
CA ASP A 43 -0.20 -8.56 -5.11
C ASP A 43 0.40 -8.33 -3.72
N LYS A 44 1.73 -8.22 -3.61
CA LYS A 44 2.41 -8.03 -2.33
C LYS A 44 2.65 -6.56 -2.07
N VAL A 45 2.13 -6.06 -0.96
CA VAL A 45 2.39 -4.71 -0.45
C VAL A 45 3.12 -4.83 0.88
N ARG A 46 4.11 -3.97 1.10
CA ARG A 46 4.75 -3.79 2.40
C ARG A 46 5.05 -2.33 2.62
N GLY A 47 4.98 -1.88 3.86
CA GLY A 47 5.30 -0.51 4.18
C GLY A 47 5.56 -0.28 5.64
N VAL A 48 6.04 0.94 5.92
CA VAL A 48 6.30 1.44 7.25
C VAL A 48 5.75 2.85 7.36
N TYR A 49 5.01 3.12 8.42
CA TYR A 49 4.59 4.47 8.80
C TYR A 49 5.17 4.83 10.16
N THR A 50 5.71 6.05 10.29
CA THR A 50 6.16 6.59 11.57
C THR A 50 5.40 7.87 11.91
N LEU A 51 5.11 8.06 13.19
CA LEU A 51 4.47 9.25 13.73
C LEU A 51 5.08 9.61 15.07
N TYR A 52 5.55 10.84 15.21
CA TYR A 52 5.86 11.41 16.52
C TYR A 52 4.58 11.90 17.17
N GLU A 53 4.26 11.37 18.33
CA GLU A 53 3.08 11.74 19.10
C GLU A 53 3.34 12.97 19.98
N PRO A 54 2.28 13.69 20.40
CA PRO A 54 2.43 14.88 21.23
C PRO A 54 3.09 14.63 22.59
N ASP A 55 3.03 13.40 23.10
CA ASP A 55 3.68 12.98 24.34
C ASP A 55 5.18 12.64 24.14
N GLY A 56 5.69 12.77 22.92
CA GLY A 56 7.07 12.48 22.54
C GLY A 56 7.30 11.02 22.14
N ALA A 57 6.30 10.15 22.20
CA ALA A 57 6.44 8.77 21.73
C ALA A 57 6.63 8.72 20.20
N LEU A 58 7.43 7.76 19.73
CA LEU A 58 7.51 7.43 18.32
C LEU A 58 6.72 6.15 18.07
N ARG A 59 5.62 6.28 17.32
CA ARG A 59 4.86 5.12 16.85
C ARG A 59 5.40 4.68 15.50
N THR A 60 5.80 3.41 15.40
CA THR A 60 6.18 2.75 14.15
C THR A 60 5.18 1.66 13.85
N VAL A 61 4.61 1.67 12.65
CA VAL A 61 3.73 0.62 12.16
C VAL A 61 4.38 0.00 10.92
N GLU A 62 4.73 -1.27 11.02
CA GLU A 62 5.12 -2.09 9.89
C GLU A 62 3.92 -2.92 9.45
N TYR A 63 3.66 -2.97 8.15
CA TYR A 63 2.51 -3.68 7.61
C TYR A 63 2.85 -4.41 6.32
N THR A 64 2.09 -5.46 6.06
CA THR A 64 2.16 -6.28 4.86
C THR A 64 0.76 -6.66 4.43
N ALA A 65 0.49 -6.67 3.13
CA ALA A 65 -0.72 -7.21 2.54
C ALA A 65 -0.38 -8.11 1.34
N ASP A 66 -1.18 -9.14 1.13
CA ASP A 66 -1.16 -10.02 -0.02
C ASP A 66 -2.59 -10.39 -0.46
N ALA A 67 -2.72 -11.25 -1.48
CA ALA A 67 -4.03 -11.63 -2.01
C ALA A 67 -4.92 -12.42 -1.01
N VAL A 68 -4.34 -12.94 0.07
CA VAL A 68 -5.01 -13.76 1.09
C VAL A 68 -5.19 -12.97 2.39
N HIS A 69 -4.19 -12.18 2.78
CA HIS A 69 -4.14 -11.42 4.01
C HIS A 69 -4.03 -9.94 3.68
N GLY A 70 -5.13 -9.21 3.91
CA GLY A 70 -5.19 -7.75 3.74
C GLY A 70 -4.42 -6.99 4.81
#